data_AF-A0AAV4BW66-F1
#
_entry.id   AF-A0AAV4BW66-F1
#
_cell.length_a   1.000
_cell.length_b   1.000
_cell.length_c   1.000
_cell.angle_alpha   90.00
_cell.angle_beta   90.00
_cell.angle_gamma   90.00
#
_symmetry.space_group_name_H-M   'P 1'
#
loop_
_entity.id
_entity.type
_entity.pdbx_description
1 polymer ?
#
loop_
_entity_poly.entity_id
_entity_poly.type
_entity_poly.pdbx_seq_one_letter_code
_entity_poly.pdbx_strand_id
1 'polypeptide(L)'
;MLLEEEMVEELSGASLARCIKVRRGEDKIQTDIVVLTFDSPKPPSRIRAEYLTLDVRPYVPLPMRCYKCQCHGHGKDRCKKPAAVCVRCGKGGHVERDCSTDPHCVNCRADYAASSKIWPKFLEEQAILLYNAENGGTFQQARKAVVVEIHQTISTRTFASDAKSQLQTKPAALPKDGGRSGPSAPPKGKKSSGSQSPGSSRNRSTSQAQGRKVEKTGGP
;
A
#
# COMPACT_ATOMS: atom_id res chain seq x y z
N MET A 1 -9.29 5.17 31.36
CA MET A 1 -9.63 5.62 29.99
C MET A 1 -11.03 6.15 30.08
N LEU A 2 -11.24 7.42 29.71
CA LEU A 2 -12.57 8.03 29.68
C LEU A 2 -13.45 7.26 28.69
N LEU A 3 -14.75 7.18 29.00
CA LEU A 3 -15.71 6.60 28.06
C LEU A 3 -15.87 7.55 26.86
N GLU A 4 -16.21 7.00 25.69
CA GLU A 4 -16.35 7.79 24.44
C GLU A 4 -17.37 8.95 24.61
N GLU A 5 -18.35 8.79 25.50
CA GLU A 5 -19.36 9.79 25.85
C GLU A 5 -18.78 10.94 26.69
N GLU A 6 -17.98 10.61 27.71
CA GLU A 6 -17.32 11.58 28.61
C GLU A 6 -16.36 12.50 27.82
N MET A 7 -15.69 11.94 26.79
CA MET A 7 -14.82 12.71 25.90
C MET A 7 -15.57 13.76 25.06
N VAL A 8 -16.83 13.50 24.70
CA VAL A 8 -17.64 14.46 23.94
C VAL A 8 -18.07 15.62 24.84
N GLU A 9 -18.37 15.35 26.10
CA GLU A 9 -18.73 16.39 27.08
C GLU A 9 -17.55 17.32 27.38
N GLU A 10 -16.33 16.78 27.50
CA GLU A 10 -15.13 17.56 27.77
C GLU A 10 -14.65 18.38 26.56
N LEU A 11 -14.85 17.88 25.34
CA LEU A 11 -14.37 18.48 24.10
C LEU A 11 -15.46 19.31 23.43
N SER A 12 -15.42 20.62 23.68
CA SER A 12 -16.44 21.54 23.18
C SER A 12 -16.59 21.46 21.65
N GLY A 13 -17.80 21.12 21.18
CA GLY A 13 -18.19 21.20 19.77
C GLY A 13 -17.99 19.95 18.93
N ALA A 14 -17.43 18.86 19.48
CA ALA A 14 -17.46 17.56 18.81
C ALA A 14 -18.85 16.90 18.99
N SER A 15 -19.37 16.26 17.94
CA SER A 15 -20.62 15.47 18.04
C SER A 15 -20.37 14.00 18.35
N LEU A 16 -19.17 13.50 18.04
CA LEU A 16 -18.72 12.16 18.39
C LEU A 16 -17.22 12.16 18.61
N ALA A 17 -16.76 11.54 19.71
CA ALA A 17 -15.37 11.26 19.96
C ALA A 17 -15.15 9.75 19.99
N ARG A 18 -14.11 9.27 19.30
CA ARG A 18 -13.73 7.85 19.35
C ARG A 18 -12.22 7.67 19.38
N CYS A 19 -11.74 6.73 20.18
CA CYS A 19 -10.33 6.36 20.17
C CYS A 19 -10.03 5.36 19.05
N ILE A 20 -8.91 5.53 18.36
CA ILE A 20 -8.43 4.56 17.37
C ILE A 20 -8.03 3.28 18.11
N LYS A 21 -8.57 2.14 17.66
CA LYS A 21 -8.29 0.82 18.23
C LYS A 21 -7.41 0.05 17.23
N VAL A 22 -6.23 -0.37 17.68
CA VAL A 22 -5.27 -1.13 16.88
C VAL A 22 -5.27 -2.58 17.36
N ARG A 23 -5.25 -3.54 16.42
CA ARG A 23 -5.09 -4.96 16.75
C ARG A 23 -3.61 -5.30 16.78
N ARG A 24 -3.13 -5.88 17.89
CA ARG A 24 -1.80 -6.48 18.02
C ARG A 24 -1.97 -7.94 18.44
N GLY A 25 -1.84 -8.86 17.50
CA GLY A 25 -2.18 -10.27 17.74
C GLY A 25 -3.68 -10.44 17.97
N GLU A 26 -4.04 -11.12 19.07
CA GLU A 26 -5.43 -11.30 19.50
C GLU A 26 -5.97 -10.09 20.29
N ASP A 27 -5.07 -9.24 20.81
CA ASP A 27 -5.43 -8.11 21.64
C ASP A 27 -5.87 -6.90 20.82
N LYS A 28 -6.97 -6.28 21.27
CA LYS A 28 -7.46 -5.01 20.75
C LYS A 28 -7.03 -3.90 21.70
N ILE A 29 -5.98 -3.18 21.32
CA ILE A 29 -5.40 -2.11 22.12
C ILE A 29 -6.03 -0.78 21.69
N GLN A 30 -6.59 -0.06 22.66
CA GLN A 30 -7.01 1.32 22.47
C GLN A 30 -5.77 2.21 22.48
N THR A 31 -5.66 3.08 21.48
CA THR A 31 -4.58 4.07 21.40
C THR A 31 -5.03 5.39 21.99
N ASP A 32 -4.06 6.23 22.36
CA ASP A 32 -4.28 7.60 22.84
C ASP A 32 -4.67 8.59 21.70
N ILE A 33 -4.91 8.07 20.50
CA ILE A 33 -5.30 8.88 19.34
C ILE A 33 -6.82 8.95 19.28
N VAL A 34 -7.33 10.16 19.42
CA VAL A 34 -8.76 10.47 19.38
C VAL A 34 -9.14 11.03 18.00
N VAL A 35 -10.19 10.48 17.41
CA VAL A 35 -10.83 11.03 16.21
C VAL A 35 -12.12 11.69 16.63
N LEU A 36 -12.20 13.00 16.36
CA LEU A 36 -13.37 13.82 16.63
C LEU A 36 -14.17 13.98 15.35
N THR A 37 -15.48 13.86 15.47
CA THR A 37 -16.45 14.14 14.42
C THR A 37 -17.16 15.43 14.78
N PHE A 38 -17.33 16.30 13.79
CA PHE A 38 -18.01 17.58 13.92
C PHE A 38 -19.18 17.59 12.94
N ASP A 39 -20.26 18.30 13.29
CA ASP A 39 -21.43 18.43 12.41
C ASP A 39 -21.21 19.50 11.31
N SER A 40 -20.06 20.18 11.32
CA SER A 40 -19.66 21.14 10.30
C SER A 40 -18.90 20.46 9.15
N PRO A 41 -19.06 20.94 7.90
CA PRO A 41 -18.37 20.38 6.74
C PRO A 41 -16.85 20.62 6.76
N LYS A 42 -16.40 21.63 7.52
CA LYS A 42 -14.98 21.89 7.79
C LYS A 42 -14.77 21.87 9.30
N PRO A 43 -13.79 21.11 9.81
CA PRO A 43 -13.51 21.10 11.25
C PRO A 43 -12.90 22.44 11.68
N PRO A 44 -13.13 22.87 12.93
CA PRO A 44 -12.45 24.03 13.49
C PRO A 44 -10.95 23.75 13.61
N SER A 45 -10.09 24.77 13.47
CA SER A 45 -8.63 24.61 13.62
C SER A 45 -8.19 24.35 15.07
N ARG A 46 -8.99 24.81 16.04
CA ARG A 46 -8.72 24.68 17.47
C ARG A 46 -10.00 24.33 18.21
N ILE A 47 -9.86 23.50 19.25
CA ILE A 47 -10.94 23.17 20.19
C ILE A 47 -10.46 23.40 21.62
N ARG A 48 -11.39 23.59 22.55
CA ARG A 48 -11.09 23.64 23.97
C ARG A 48 -11.39 22.30 24.62
N ALA A 49 -10.46 21.87 25.46
CA ALA A 49 -10.60 20.75 26.38
C ALA A 49 -10.36 21.33 27.77
N GLU A 50 -11.43 21.67 28.49
CA GLU A 50 -11.34 22.35 29.78
C GLU A 50 -10.49 23.66 29.69
N TYR A 51 -9.28 23.69 30.28
CA TYR A 51 -8.33 24.80 30.25
C TYR A 51 -7.30 24.72 29.10
N LEU A 52 -7.29 23.64 28.33
CA LEU A 52 -6.39 23.44 27.20
C LEU A 52 -7.02 23.89 25.88
N THR A 53 -6.17 24.41 24.99
CA THR A 53 -6.54 24.66 23.59
C THR A 53 -5.76 23.69 22.70
N LEU A 54 -6.46 22.81 22.00
CA LEU A 54 -5.88 21.77 21.17
C LEU A 54 -6.00 22.13 19.69
N ASP A 55 -4.94 21.92 18.93
CA ASP A 55 -4.97 22.06 17.47
C ASP A 55 -5.61 20.81 16.85
N VAL A 56 -6.61 21.02 16.01
CA VAL A 56 -7.29 19.94 15.28
C VAL A 56 -6.71 19.83 13.88
N ARG A 57 -6.39 18.60 13.47
CA ARG A 57 -5.92 18.28 12.12
C ARG A 57 -6.96 17.43 11.40
N PRO A 58 -7.18 17.64 10.09
CA PRO A 58 -8.03 16.76 9.30
C PRO A 58 -7.57 15.30 9.42
N TYR A 59 -8.50 14.41 9.71
CA TYR A 59 -8.23 12.98 9.78
C TYR A 59 -8.23 12.39 8.37
N VAL A 60 -7.07 11.92 7.92
CA VAL A 60 -6.91 11.23 6.63
C VAL A 60 -6.81 9.72 6.89
N PRO A 61 -7.87 8.93 6.61
CA PRO A 61 -7.80 7.49 6.78
C PRO A 61 -6.84 6.85 5.76
N LEU A 62 -6.35 5.65 6.07
CA LEU A 62 -5.61 4.88 5.06
C LEU A 62 -6.57 4.41 3.95
N PRO A 63 -6.10 4.37 2.68
CA PRO A 63 -6.85 3.79 1.57
C PRO A 63 -7.44 2.42 1.91
N MET A 64 -8.76 2.33 1.92
CA MET A 64 -9.44 1.07 2.20
C MET A 64 -9.24 0.10 1.04
N ARG A 65 -8.87 -1.14 1.38
CA ARG A 65 -8.74 -2.27 0.45
C ARG A 65 -9.74 -3.35 0.84
N CYS A 66 -10.47 -3.85 -0.14
CA CYS A 66 -11.36 -4.98 0.07
C CYS A 66 -10.55 -6.25 0.35
N TYR A 67 -10.70 -6.85 1.54
CA TYR A 67 -10.01 -8.11 1.88
C TYR A 67 -10.50 -9.33 1.09
N LYS A 68 -11.59 -9.21 0.33
CA LYS A 68 -12.09 -10.27 -0.56
C LYS A 68 -11.47 -10.16 -1.95
N CYS A 69 -11.60 -9.00 -2.61
CA CYS A 69 -11.18 -8.84 -4.00
C CYS A 69 -9.86 -8.09 -4.22
N GLN A 70 -9.28 -7.55 -3.15
CA GLN A 70 -8.05 -6.73 -3.14
C GLN A 70 -8.14 -5.38 -3.87
N CYS A 71 -9.31 -5.00 -4.38
CA CYS A 71 -9.55 -3.69 -4.98
C CYS A 71 -9.80 -2.60 -3.94
N HIS A 72 -9.48 -1.35 -4.28
CA HIS A 72 -9.77 -0.17 -3.47
C HIS A 72 -11.23 0.29 -3.60
N GLY A 73 -11.66 1.14 -2.67
CA GLY A 73 -12.95 1.85 -2.73
C GLY A 73 -14.13 1.13 -2.09
N HIS A 74 -13.99 -0.11 -1.62
CA HIS A 74 -15.04 -0.81 -0.88
C HIS A 74 -14.48 -1.82 0.13
N GLY A 75 -15.27 -2.12 1.18
CA GLY A 75 -14.97 -3.15 2.18
C GLY A 75 -15.37 -4.56 1.73
N LYS A 76 -15.13 -5.55 2.60
CA LYS A 76 -15.52 -6.95 2.36
C LYS A 76 -17.04 -7.10 2.20
N ASP A 77 -17.82 -6.40 3.02
CA ASP A 77 -19.28 -6.60 3.13
C ASP A 77 -20.05 -6.06 1.91
N ARG A 78 -19.48 -5.07 1.22
CA ARG A 78 -20.04 -4.49 -0.02
C ARG A 78 -19.41 -5.08 -1.28
N CYS A 79 -18.62 -6.15 -1.16
CA CYS A 79 -17.91 -6.76 -2.28
C CYS A 79 -18.83 -7.64 -3.11
N LYS A 80 -18.95 -7.31 -4.40
CA LYS A 80 -19.75 -8.09 -5.35
C LYS A 80 -19.03 -9.34 -5.90
N LYS A 81 -17.71 -9.47 -5.69
CA LYS A 81 -16.98 -10.64 -6.19
C LYS A 81 -17.40 -11.89 -5.42
N PRO A 82 -17.61 -13.05 -6.08
CA PRO A 82 -18.11 -14.25 -5.41
C PRO A 82 -17.05 -14.88 -4.49
N ALA A 83 -15.81 -14.98 -4.96
CA ALA A 83 -14.70 -15.61 -4.23
C ALA A 83 -13.67 -14.60 -3.73
N ALA A 84 -12.97 -14.97 -2.65
CA ALA A 84 -11.79 -14.24 -2.20
C ALA A 84 -10.59 -14.56 -3.10
N VAL A 85 -9.72 -13.57 -3.28
CA VAL A 85 -8.47 -13.72 -4.03
C VAL A 85 -7.27 -13.48 -3.12
N CYS A 86 -6.19 -14.19 -3.41
CA CYS A 86 -4.92 -14.09 -2.71
C CYS A 86 -4.35 -12.67 -2.80
N VAL A 87 -3.86 -12.14 -1.67
CA VAL A 87 -3.26 -10.79 -1.57
C VAL A 87 -1.97 -10.71 -2.38
N ARG A 88 -1.20 -11.80 -2.44
CA ARG A 88 0.10 -11.88 -3.12
C ARG A 88 -0.06 -11.94 -4.64
N CYS A 89 -0.81 -12.90 -5.17
CA CYS A 89 -0.88 -13.15 -6.62
C CYS A 89 -2.22 -12.82 -7.29
N GLY A 90 -3.23 -12.39 -6.53
CA GLY A 90 -4.54 -12.00 -7.08
C GLY A 90 -5.40 -13.15 -7.61
N LYS A 91 -4.98 -14.41 -7.48
CA LYS A 91 -5.73 -15.61 -7.89
C LYS A 91 -6.55 -16.18 -6.73
N GLY A 92 -7.65 -16.85 -7.05
CA GLY A 92 -8.50 -17.56 -6.08
C GLY A 92 -7.93 -18.93 -5.68
N GLY A 93 -8.59 -19.57 -4.72
CA GLY A 93 -8.35 -20.97 -4.35
C GLY A 93 -7.33 -21.21 -3.23
N HIS A 94 -6.69 -20.17 -2.70
CA HIS A 94 -5.74 -20.28 -1.59
C HIS A 94 -5.61 -18.96 -0.81
N VAL A 95 -5.00 -19.02 0.38
CA VAL A 95 -4.65 -17.84 1.19
C VAL A 95 -3.20 -17.43 0.97
N GLU A 96 -2.82 -16.22 1.40
CA GLU A 96 -1.47 -15.68 1.20
C GLU A 96 -0.35 -16.58 1.75
N ARG A 97 -0.59 -17.25 2.88
CA ARG A 97 0.39 -18.16 3.51
C ARG A 97 0.76 -19.36 2.64
N ASP A 98 -0.19 -19.84 1.83
CA ASP A 98 -0.01 -21.02 0.98
C ASP A 98 0.36 -20.63 -0.47
N CYS A 99 0.61 -19.34 -0.72
CA CYS A 99 0.88 -18.83 -2.06
C CYS A 99 2.34 -19.01 -2.46
N SER A 100 2.57 -19.91 -3.42
CA SER A 100 3.88 -20.12 -4.05
C SER A 100 4.05 -19.40 -5.39
N THR A 101 3.04 -18.64 -5.84
CA THR A 101 3.09 -17.90 -7.10
C THR A 101 3.79 -16.56 -6.93
N ASP A 102 4.40 -16.08 -8.01
CA ASP A 102 4.94 -14.73 -8.07
C ASP A 102 3.87 -13.67 -7.74
N PRO A 103 4.28 -12.58 -7.06
CA PRO A 103 3.36 -11.56 -6.65
C PRO A 103 2.81 -10.81 -7.87
N HIS A 104 1.51 -10.53 -7.85
CA HIS A 104 0.81 -9.85 -8.93
C HIS A 104 -0.32 -8.99 -8.37
N CYS A 105 -0.28 -7.68 -8.65
CA CYS A 105 -1.24 -6.75 -8.11
C CYS A 105 -2.51 -6.64 -8.98
N VAL A 106 -3.67 -6.91 -8.39
CA VAL A 106 -4.98 -6.78 -9.07
C VAL A 106 -5.28 -5.34 -9.51
N ASN A 107 -4.70 -4.33 -8.85
CA ASN A 107 -5.03 -2.92 -9.09
C ASN A 107 -4.20 -2.30 -10.24
N CYS A 108 -2.96 -2.73 -10.41
CA CYS A 108 -1.98 -2.12 -11.33
C CYS A 108 -1.23 -3.14 -12.21
N ARG A 109 -1.50 -4.44 -12.04
CA ARG A 109 -0.97 -5.54 -12.87
C ARG A 109 0.55 -5.67 -12.89
N ALA A 110 1.22 -5.27 -11.82
CA ALA A 110 2.67 -5.34 -11.71
C ALA A 110 3.13 -6.26 -10.55
N ASP A 111 4.43 -6.51 -10.48
CA ASP A 111 5.04 -7.68 -9.82
C ASP A 111 5.24 -7.48 -8.31
N TYR A 112 4.14 -7.30 -7.61
CA TYR A 112 4.08 -7.05 -6.17
C TYR A 112 2.70 -7.33 -5.61
N ALA A 113 2.64 -7.59 -4.30
CA ALA A 113 1.38 -7.87 -3.62
C ALA A 113 0.45 -6.65 -3.59
N ALA A 114 -0.86 -6.88 -3.61
CA ALA A 114 -1.87 -5.83 -3.53
C ALA A 114 -1.87 -5.06 -2.19
N SER A 115 -1.17 -5.57 -1.17
CA SER A 115 -1.00 -4.93 0.14
C SER A 115 0.13 -3.90 0.19
N SER A 116 1.02 -3.88 -0.79
CA SER A 116 2.19 -2.99 -0.77
C SER A 116 1.79 -1.52 -0.99
N LYS A 117 2.43 -0.61 -0.26
CA LYS A 117 2.10 0.82 -0.20
C LYS A 117 2.82 1.68 -1.26
N ILE A 118 3.66 1.06 -2.08
CA ILE A 118 4.63 1.77 -2.93
C ILE A 118 4.05 2.08 -4.33
N TRP A 119 2.76 1.82 -4.56
CA TRP A 119 2.22 1.74 -5.92
C TRP A 119 1.31 2.90 -6.32
N PRO A 120 1.26 3.24 -7.63
CA PRO A 120 0.56 4.43 -8.11
C PRO A 120 -0.92 4.48 -7.69
N LYS A 121 -1.61 3.34 -7.75
CA LYS A 121 -3.01 3.21 -7.30
C LYS A 121 -3.19 3.53 -5.82
N PHE A 122 -2.26 3.14 -4.96
CA PHE A 122 -2.35 3.43 -3.53
C PHE A 122 -2.13 4.93 -3.27
N LEU A 123 -1.15 5.53 -3.93
CA LEU A 123 -0.86 6.96 -3.85
C LEU A 123 -2.02 7.81 -4.37
N GLU A 124 -2.64 7.40 -5.48
CA GLU A 124 -3.84 8.04 -6.02
C GLU A 124 -5.00 8.02 -5.01
N GLU A 125 -5.31 6.85 -4.44
CA GLU A 125 -6.36 6.73 -3.41
C GLU A 125 -6.03 7.52 -2.15
N GLN A 126 -4.75 7.60 -1.76
CA GLN A 126 -4.31 8.42 -0.64
C GLN A 126 -4.48 9.92 -0.92
N ALA A 127 -4.16 10.38 -2.14
CA ALA A 127 -4.38 11.75 -2.56
C ALA A 127 -5.87 12.11 -2.60
N ILE A 128 -6.74 11.19 -3.05
CA ILE A 128 -8.20 11.39 -3.05
C ILE A 128 -8.72 11.55 -1.61
N LEU A 129 -8.25 10.74 -0.67
CA LEU A 129 -8.66 10.83 0.74
C LEU A 129 -8.14 12.11 1.40
N LEU A 130 -6.92 12.53 1.07
CA LEU A 130 -6.36 13.80 1.53
C LEU A 130 -7.20 14.98 1.02
N TYR A 131 -7.45 15.04 -0.29
CA TYR A 131 -8.28 16.09 -0.90
C TYR A 131 -9.66 16.16 -0.25
N ASN A 132 -10.29 15.00 0.00
CA ASN A 132 -11.59 14.94 0.64
C ASN A 132 -11.57 15.38 2.10
N ALA A 133 -10.47 15.13 2.84
CA ALA A 133 -10.32 15.58 4.22
C ALA A 133 -10.10 17.11 4.31
N GLU A 134 -9.46 17.71 3.32
CA GLU A 134 -9.16 19.15 3.28
C GLU A 134 -10.32 19.99 2.73
N ASN A 135 -10.94 19.52 1.65
CA ASN A 135 -11.95 20.29 0.90
C ASN A 135 -13.39 19.85 1.20
N GLY A 136 -13.57 18.66 1.77
CA GLY A 136 -14.87 18.01 1.91
C GLY A 136 -15.45 17.53 0.57
N GLY A 137 -16.71 17.10 0.60
CA GLY A 137 -17.47 16.71 -0.58
C GLY A 137 -17.60 15.20 -0.79
N THR A 138 -17.98 14.83 -2.01
CA THR A 138 -18.14 13.42 -2.39
C THR A 138 -16.85 12.84 -2.93
N PHE A 139 -16.66 11.55 -2.72
CA PHE A 139 -15.48 10.84 -3.22
C PHE A 139 -15.31 10.91 -4.75
N GLN A 140 -16.42 11.04 -5.51
CA GLN A 140 -16.36 11.24 -6.96
C GLN A 140 -15.81 12.61 -7.36
N GLN A 141 -16.15 13.66 -6.60
CA GLN A 141 -15.59 15.01 -6.82
C GLN A 141 -14.08 15.01 -6.54
N ALA A 142 -13.66 14.41 -5.42
CA ALA A 142 -12.25 14.29 -5.06
C ALA A 142 -11.44 13.53 -6.12
N ARG A 143 -11.98 12.42 -6.65
CA ARG A 143 -11.37 11.69 -7.78
C ARG A 143 -11.14 12.56 -9.01
N LYS A 144 -12.14 13.35 -9.41
CA LYS A 144 -12.02 14.25 -10.57
C LYS A 144 -10.96 15.32 -10.31
N ALA A 145 -10.91 15.90 -9.12
CA ALA A 145 -9.95 16.94 -8.77
C ALA A 145 -8.50 16.43 -8.81
N VAL A 146 -8.23 15.28 -8.18
CA VAL A 146 -6.88 14.68 -8.16
C VAL A 146 -6.41 14.30 -9.58
N VAL A 147 -7.30 13.74 -10.41
CA VAL A 147 -6.96 13.42 -11.82
C VAL A 147 -6.64 14.68 -12.62
N VAL A 148 -7.38 15.77 -12.42
CA VAL A 148 -7.11 17.06 -13.08
C VAL A 148 -5.76 17.63 -12.64
N GLU A 149 -5.44 17.59 -11.36
CA GLU A 149 -4.17 18.09 -10.83
C GLU A 149 -2.97 17.26 -11.32
N ILE A 150 -3.09 15.92 -11.36
CA ILE A 150 -2.08 15.04 -11.95
C ILE A 150 -1.92 15.33 -13.46
N HIS A 151 -3.02 15.53 -14.19
CA HIS A 151 -2.96 15.83 -15.61
C HIS A 151 -2.32 17.21 -15.89
N GLN A 152 -2.62 18.22 -15.08
CA GLN A 152 -2.00 19.55 -15.19
C GLN A 152 -0.51 19.51 -14.87
N THR A 153 -0.11 18.78 -13.82
CA THR A 153 1.32 18.61 -13.50
C THR A 153 2.06 17.85 -14.60
N ILE A 154 1.45 16.82 -15.22
CA ILE A 154 2.05 16.14 -16.38
C ILE A 154 2.10 17.07 -17.61
N SER A 155 1.04 17.83 -17.89
CA SER A 155 0.97 18.75 -19.03
C SER A 155 1.93 19.95 -18.91
N THR A 156 2.27 20.36 -17.70
CA THR A 156 3.21 21.48 -17.42
C THR A 156 4.65 21.02 -17.23
N ARG A 157 4.87 19.70 -17.08
CA ARG A 157 6.20 19.07 -17.11
C ARG A 157 6.69 18.93 -18.54
N THR A 158 7.21 20.04 -19.06
CA THR A 158 7.95 20.08 -20.33
C THR A 158 9.44 19.87 -20.08
N PHE A 159 10.19 19.42 -21.10
CA PHE A 159 11.66 19.33 -21.02
C PHE A 159 12.33 20.65 -20.58
N ALA A 160 11.74 21.79 -20.94
CA ALA A 160 12.23 23.11 -20.52
C ALA A 160 12.07 23.37 -19.01
N SER A 161 11.10 22.75 -18.35
CA SER A 161 10.87 22.83 -16.90
C SER A 161 11.95 22.06 -16.14
N ASP A 162 12.30 20.86 -16.61
CA ASP A 162 13.32 19.99 -16.00
C ASP A 162 14.75 20.50 -16.26
N ALA A 163 15.01 21.14 -17.42
CA ALA A 163 16.31 21.76 -17.68
C ALA A 163 16.60 22.95 -16.74
N LYS A 164 15.57 23.71 -16.34
CA LYS A 164 15.72 24.89 -15.46
C LYS A 164 15.98 24.52 -14.00
N SER A 165 15.45 23.39 -13.51
CA SER A 165 15.68 22.93 -12.13
C SER A 165 17.10 22.43 -11.90
N GLN A 166 17.78 21.93 -12.94
CA GLN A 166 19.18 21.49 -12.88
C GLN A 166 20.20 22.64 -12.87
N LEU A 167 19.79 23.87 -13.21
CA LEU A 167 20.66 25.05 -13.23
C LEU A 167 20.82 25.73 -11.85
N GLN A 168 20.12 25.28 -10.80
CA GLN A 168 20.18 25.88 -9.46
C GLN A 168 21.08 25.15 -8.45
N THR A 169 21.62 23.96 -8.78
CA THR A 169 22.69 23.36 -7.99
C THR A 169 24.03 23.99 -8.37
N LYS A 170 24.48 24.97 -7.59
CA LYS A 170 25.87 25.48 -7.65
C LYS A 170 26.85 24.31 -7.46
N PRO A 171 27.80 24.05 -8.38
CA PRO A 171 28.88 23.12 -8.10
C PRO A 171 29.88 23.77 -7.14
N ALA A 172 30.13 23.12 -6.00
CA ALA A 172 31.25 23.43 -5.12
C ALA A 172 32.57 22.99 -5.77
N ALA A 173 33.59 23.85 -5.67
CA ALA A 173 34.88 23.71 -6.31
C ALA A 173 35.70 22.49 -5.82
N LEU A 174 36.42 21.88 -6.75
CA LEU A 174 37.46 20.86 -6.53
C LEU A 174 38.73 21.47 -5.89
N PRO A 175 39.40 20.81 -4.95
CA PRO A 175 40.82 21.01 -4.71
C PRO A 175 41.67 20.09 -5.61
N LYS A 176 42.75 20.66 -6.15
CA LYS A 176 43.83 19.96 -6.86
C LYS A 176 44.85 19.46 -5.84
N ASP A 177 45.45 18.30 -6.09
CA ASP A 177 46.89 18.07 -5.91
C ASP A 177 47.35 16.84 -6.68
N GLY A 178 48.55 16.93 -7.25
CA GLY A 178 49.11 15.98 -8.22
C GLY A 178 50.23 15.09 -7.67
N GLY A 179 50.59 14.06 -8.45
CA GLY A 179 51.78 13.23 -8.24
C GLY A 179 51.84 12.00 -9.16
N ARG A 180 52.82 12.00 -10.08
CA ARG A 180 53.24 11.00 -11.12
C ARG A 180 53.52 9.59 -10.53
N SER A 181 53.49 8.45 -11.23
CA SER A 181 54.03 8.05 -12.56
C SER A 181 53.55 6.63 -12.99
N GLY A 182 53.39 6.36 -14.30
CA GLY A 182 52.95 5.05 -14.89
C GLY A 182 54.09 4.04 -15.16
N PRO A 183 54.05 3.14 -16.18
CA PRO A 183 52.92 2.60 -16.99
C PRO A 183 52.89 1.04 -17.05
N SER A 184 51.84 0.42 -17.65
CA SER A 184 51.92 -0.67 -18.67
C SER A 184 50.67 -1.56 -18.78
N ALA A 185 50.13 -1.59 -20.01
CA ALA A 185 49.48 -2.63 -20.84
C ALA A 185 48.64 -3.83 -20.27
N PRO A 186 47.65 -4.33 -21.04
CA PRO A 186 46.68 -5.36 -20.65
C PRO A 186 47.06 -6.78 -21.15
N PRO A 187 46.30 -7.82 -20.77
CA PRO A 187 46.15 -8.98 -21.65
C PRO A 187 44.71 -9.22 -22.11
N LYS A 188 44.64 -9.56 -23.40
CA LYS A 188 43.52 -10.13 -24.14
C LYS A 188 43.19 -11.55 -23.64
N GLY A 189 41.92 -11.95 -23.84
CA GLY A 189 41.37 -13.23 -23.37
C GLY A 189 41.66 -14.46 -24.24
N LYS A 190 40.86 -15.52 -24.00
CA LYS A 190 40.58 -16.74 -24.78
C LYS A 190 39.29 -17.32 -24.16
N LYS A 191 38.12 -17.36 -24.81
CA LYS A 191 37.62 -18.25 -25.88
C LYS A 191 37.98 -19.74 -25.72
N SER A 192 36.96 -20.55 -25.42
CA SER A 192 36.66 -21.88 -25.99
C SER A 192 35.38 -22.41 -25.31
N SER A 193 34.20 -22.38 -25.95
CA SER A 193 33.66 -23.36 -26.91
C SER A 193 33.33 -24.72 -26.29
N GLY A 194 32.09 -25.19 -26.46
CA GLY A 194 31.76 -26.59 -26.23
C GLY A 194 30.30 -26.86 -25.90
N SER A 195 29.46 -26.84 -26.93
CA SER A 195 28.14 -27.46 -26.98
C SER A 195 28.14 -28.93 -26.56
N GLN A 196 27.04 -29.40 -25.93
CA GLN A 196 26.20 -30.54 -26.38
C GLN A 196 25.33 -31.07 -25.23
N SER A 197 24.01 -31.10 -25.45
CA SER A 197 23.13 -32.17 -24.95
C SER A 197 23.35 -33.41 -25.84
N PRO A 198 23.10 -34.66 -25.40
CA PRO A 198 21.72 -35.15 -25.20
C PRO A 198 21.59 -36.26 -24.12
N GLY A 199 20.36 -36.78 -23.93
CA GLY A 199 20.21 -38.22 -23.65
C GLY A 199 19.50 -38.63 -22.36
N SER A 200 18.21 -38.90 -22.51
CA SER A 200 17.35 -39.78 -21.71
C SER A 200 18.03 -41.04 -21.16
N SER A 201 17.71 -41.44 -19.91
CA SER A 201 17.16 -42.80 -19.67
C SER A 201 16.58 -42.99 -18.27
N ARG A 202 15.64 -43.92 -18.24
CA ARG A 202 14.78 -44.41 -17.17
C ARG A 202 15.55 -45.21 -16.11
N ASN A 203 15.01 -45.24 -14.90
CA ASN A 203 14.56 -46.44 -14.17
C ASN A 203 14.01 -46.03 -12.80
N ARG A 204 13.19 -46.78 -12.07
CA ARG A 204 12.18 -47.81 -12.30
C ARG A 204 11.79 -48.26 -10.89
N SER A 205 10.50 -48.16 -10.53
CA SER A 205 9.76 -49.04 -9.58
C SER A 205 10.25 -49.07 -8.12
N THR A 206 9.51 -49.35 -7.06
CA THR A 206 8.18 -49.89 -6.72
C THR A 206 8.11 -49.71 -5.18
N SER A 207 6.98 -49.53 -4.49
CA SER A 207 6.01 -50.60 -4.22
C SER A 207 4.78 -50.05 -3.48
N GLN A 208 3.66 -50.70 -3.77
CA GLN A 208 2.32 -50.58 -3.16
C GLN A 208 2.30 -50.89 -1.65
N ALA A 209 1.31 -50.32 -0.95
CA ALA A 209 0.49 -51.07 0.00
C ALA A 209 -0.90 -50.42 0.13
N GLN A 210 -1.94 -51.26 0.03
CA GLN A 210 -3.37 -50.95 0.07
C GLN A 210 -3.96 -51.15 1.48
N GLY A 211 -5.15 -50.59 1.70
CA GLY A 211 -6.12 -50.95 2.76
C GLY A 211 -6.35 -49.79 3.73
N ARG A 212 -7.57 -49.36 4.09
CA ARG A 212 -8.89 -50.00 4.11
C ARG A 212 -10.01 -48.95 4.04
N LYS A 213 -11.15 -49.41 3.51
CA LYS A 213 -12.48 -48.80 3.46
C LYS A 213 -13.18 -48.86 4.83
N VAL A 214 -13.89 -47.80 5.25
CA VAL A 214 -15.14 -47.90 6.04
C VAL A 214 -16.04 -46.69 5.69
N GLU A 215 -17.19 -46.97 5.08
CA GLU A 215 -18.37 -46.09 5.06
C GLU A 215 -19.11 -46.21 6.40
N LYS A 216 -19.74 -45.14 6.87
CA LYS A 216 -21.08 -45.21 7.47
C LYS A 216 -21.79 -43.86 7.47
N THR A 217 -23.04 -43.97 7.06
CA THR A 217 -24.14 -43.01 6.90
C THR A 217 -24.75 -42.53 8.21
N GLY A 218 -25.45 -41.38 8.17
CA GLY A 218 -26.62 -41.14 9.03
C GLY A 218 -26.77 -39.70 9.52
N GLY A 219 -27.74 -38.95 8.96
CA GLY A 219 -28.41 -37.83 9.65
C GLY A 219 -29.40 -38.35 10.71
N PRO A 220 -30.45 -37.62 11.09
CA PRO A 220 -31.03 -36.39 10.52
C PRO A 220 -30.42 -35.07 11.01
#